data_AF-A0A2E9E8D9-F1
#
_entry.id   AF-A0A2E9E8D9-F1
#
_cell.length_a   1.000
_cell.length_b   1.000
_cell.length_c   1.000
_cell.angle_alpha   90.00
_cell.angle_beta   90.00
_cell.angle_gamma   90.00
#
_symmetry.space_group_name_H-M   'P 1'
#
loop_
_entity.id
_entity.type
_entity.pdbx_description
1 polymer ?
#
loop_
_entity_poly.entity_id
_entity_poly.type
_entity_poly.pdbx_seq_one_letter_code
_entity_poly.pdbx_strand_id
1 'polypeptide(L)' 'MDSKVLLITGGAKRIGAEIAKKFHDEGFNVILSFQSSSAEATEVASKLNKLRKNSAVAKKINLAKLDTLDLFFREC' A
#
# COMPACT_ATOMS: atom_id res chain seq x y z
N MET A 1 -18.85 -5.11 7.47
CA MET A 1 -18.34 -5.84 6.29
C MET A 1 -16.89 -5.42 6.14
N ASP A 2 -15.94 -6.27 6.52
CA ASP A 2 -14.53 -5.89 6.52
C ASP A 2 -14.01 -5.72 5.10
N SER A 3 -13.41 -4.57 4.80
CA SER A 3 -12.78 -4.34 3.49
C SER A 3 -11.51 -5.17 3.39
N LYS A 4 -11.39 -5.97 2.32
CA LYS A 4 -10.19 -6.78 2.08
C LYS A 4 -8.95 -5.90 1.97
N VAL A 5 -7.82 -6.37 2.48
CA VAL A 5 -6.54 -5.65 2.44
C VAL A 5 -5.63 -6.28 1.38
N LEU A 6 -5.05 -5.45 0.52
CA LEU A 6 -4.10 -5.86 -0.51
C LEU A 6 -2.72 -5.21 -0.25
N LEU A 7 -1.72 -6.04 0.04
CA LEU A 7 -0.31 -5.62 0.09
C LEU A 7 0.31 -5.69 -1.30
N ILE A 8 0.88 -4.59 -1.76
CA ILE A 8 1.55 -4.50 -3.07
C ILE A 8 3.04 -4.21 -2.85
N THR A 9 3.88 -5.21 -3.13
CA THR A 9 5.33 -5.06 -3.06
C THR A 9 5.84 -4.23 -4.23
N GLY A 10 6.60 -3.16 -3.97
CA GLY A 10 7.00 -2.23 -5.03
C GLY A 10 5.83 -1.40 -5.59
N GLY A 11 4.79 -1.17 -4.78
CA GLY A 11 3.56 -0.46 -5.15
C GLY A 11 3.74 1.03 -5.47
N ALA A 12 4.92 1.59 -5.27
CA ALA A 12 5.18 3.02 -5.41
C ALA A 12 5.06 3.55 -6.85
N LYS A 13 5.30 2.71 -7.87
CA LYS A 13 5.50 3.17 -9.27
C LYS A 13 4.95 2.19 -10.30
N ARG A 14 4.72 2.71 -11.51
CA ARG A 14 4.40 1.94 -12.74
C ARG A 14 3.26 0.95 -12.48
N ILE A 15 3.50 -0.33 -12.72
CA ILE A 15 2.49 -1.41 -12.61
C ILE A 15 1.95 -1.51 -11.18
N GLY A 16 2.81 -1.36 -10.16
CA GLY A 16 2.37 -1.45 -8.76
C GLY A 16 1.36 -0.37 -8.39
N ALA A 17 1.54 0.85 -8.92
CA ALA A 17 0.61 1.95 -8.68
C ALA A 17 -0.73 1.74 -9.43
N GLU A 18 -0.71 1.16 -10.64
CA GLU A 18 -1.95 0.85 -11.37
C GLU A 18 -2.73 -0.31 -10.73
N ILE A 19 -2.04 -1.33 -10.23
CA ILE A 19 -2.68 -2.40 -9.43
C ILE A 19 -3.36 -1.80 -8.19
N ALA A 20 -2.68 -0.88 -7.50
CA ALA A 20 -3.24 -0.23 -6.32
C ALA A 20 -4.53 0.53 -6.63
N LYS A 21 -4.54 1.33 -7.70
CA LYS A 21 -5.73 2.04 -8.15
C LYS A 21 -6.87 1.09 -8.48
N LYS A 22 -6.58 0.05 -9.28
CA LYS A 22 -7.59 -0.91 -9.73
C LYS A 22 -8.31 -1.60 -8.56
N PHE A 23 -7.56 -2.12 -7.59
CA PHE A 23 -8.16 -2.80 -6.45
C PHE A 23 -8.74 -1.82 -5.42
N HIS A 24 -8.20 -0.61 -5.31
CA HIS A 24 -8.80 0.45 -4.49
C HIS A 24 -10.22 0.82 -4.97
N ASP A 25 -10.39 0.96 -6.29
CA ASP A 25 -11.69 1.18 -6.95
C ASP A 25 -12.66 0.00 -6.72
N GLU A 26 -12.14 -1.23 -6.60
CA GLU A 26 -12.91 -2.43 -6.25
C GLU A 26 -13.21 -2.54 -4.73
N GLY A 27 -12.81 -1.56 -3.93
CA GLY A 27 -13.14 -1.46 -2.50
C GLY A 27 -12.09 -2.04 -1.56
N PHE A 28 -10.91 -2.42 -2.05
CA PHE A 28 -9.83 -2.93 -1.19
C PHE A 28 -9.12 -1.80 -0.45
N ASN A 29 -8.75 -2.03 0.80
CA ASN A 29 -7.70 -1.23 1.43
C ASN A 29 -6.35 -1.67 0.86
N VAL A 30 -5.46 -0.72 0.55
CA VAL A 30 -4.20 -1.03 -0.13
C VAL A 30 -3.00 -0.59 0.70
N ILE A 31 -1.99 -1.45 0.77
CA ILE A 31 -0.71 -1.14 1.39
C ILE A 31 0.37 -1.13 0.30
N LEU A 32 0.96 0.03 0.09
CA LEU A 32 2.02 0.26 -0.90
C LEU A 32 3.37 0.08 -0.24
N SER A 33 4.06 -1.00 -0.59
CA SER A 33 5.42 -1.22 -0.14
C SER A 33 6.42 -0.50 -1.05
N PHE A 34 7.45 0.07 -0.45
CA PHE A 34 8.56 0.69 -1.17
C PHE A 34 9.89 0.43 -0.45
N GLN A 35 11.00 0.68 -1.17
CA GLN A 35 12.34 0.66 -0.57
C GLN A 35 13.03 2.03 -0.58
N SER A 36 13.19 2.62 -1.76
CA SER A 36 13.78 3.95 -1.94
C SER A 36 12.77 5.00 -2.45
N SER A 37 11.56 4.59 -2.84
CA SER A 37 10.54 5.45 -3.47
C SER A 37 9.47 5.94 -2.49
N SER A 38 9.90 6.56 -1.39
CA SER A 38 8.98 7.02 -0.33
C SER A 38 8.03 8.11 -0.80
N ALA A 39 8.54 9.07 -1.58
CA ALA A 39 7.75 10.22 -2.05
C ALA A 39 6.63 9.75 -2.98
N GLU A 40 6.96 8.88 -3.94
CA GLU A 40 6.02 8.38 -4.93
C GLU A 40 4.97 7.46 -4.29
N ALA A 41 5.38 6.59 -3.36
CA ALA A 41 4.44 5.76 -2.61
C ALA A 41 3.45 6.62 -1.79
N THR A 42 3.95 7.66 -1.12
CA THR A 42 3.12 8.57 -0.32
C THR A 42 2.16 9.37 -1.21
N GLU A 43 2.61 9.79 -2.39
CA GLU A 43 1.77 10.49 -3.35
C GLU A 43 0.61 9.60 -3.83
N VAL A 44 0.89 8.34 -4.19
CA VAL A 44 -0.16 7.38 -4.58
C VAL A 44 -1.13 7.14 -3.42
N ALA A 45 -0.64 6.87 -2.22
CA ALA A 45 -1.50 6.67 -1.05
C ALA A 45 -2.38 7.90 -0.75
N SER A 46 -1.81 9.11 -0.86
CA SER A 46 -2.55 10.37 -0.68
C SER A 46 -3.65 10.52 -1.73
N LYS A 47 -3.36 10.25 -3.01
CA LYS A 47 -4.36 10.29 -4.10
C LYS A 47 -5.52 9.33 -3.84
N LEU A 48 -5.23 8.10 -3.44
CA LEU A 48 -6.27 7.11 -3.12
C LEU A 48 -7.08 7.49 -1.88
N ASN A 49 -6.41 8.04 -0.85
CA ASN A 49 -7.09 8.49 0.36
C ASN A 49 -7.99 9.72 0.15
N LYS A 50 -7.73 10.53 -0.90
CA LYS A 50 -8.65 11.59 -1.31
C LYS A 50 -9.96 11.03 -1.87
N LEU A 51 -9.91 9.87 -2.54
CA LEU A 51 -11.09 9.20 -3.08
C LEU A 51 -11.85 8.44 -1.98
N ARG A 52 -11.14 7.74 -1.11
CA ARG A 52 -11.72 7.05 0.06
C ARG A 52 -10.80 7.20 1.26
N LYS A 53 -11.23 7.92 2.28
CA LYS A 53 -10.40 8.19 3.47
C LYS A 53 -9.92 6.89 4.13
N ASN A 54 -8.69 6.92 4.65
CA ASN A 54 -8.07 5.85 5.44
C ASN A 54 -8.08 4.47 4.75
N SER A 55 -7.92 4.44 3.44
CA SER A 55 -7.97 3.21 2.63
C SER A 55 -6.64 2.85 1.96
N ALA A 56 -5.65 3.73 2.01
CA ALA A 56 -4.33 3.48 1.46
C ALA A 56 -3.23 3.91 2.43
N VAL A 57 -2.16 3.13 2.53
CA VAL A 57 -0.97 3.49 3.32
C VAL A 57 0.30 3.15 2.55
N ALA A 58 1.31 4.00 2.66
CA ALA A 58 2.65 3.75 2.14
C ALA A 58 3.56 3.31 3.29
N LYS A 59 4.22 2.16 3.14
CA LYS A 59 5.11 1.61 4.17
C LYS A 59 6.41 1.15 3.54
N LYS A 60 7.52 1.51 4.19
CA LYS A 60 8.82 0.96 3.83
C LYS A 60 8.91 -0.46 4.38
N ILE A 61 9.07 -1.45 3.50
CA ILE A 61 9.18 -2.85 3.90
C ILE A 61 10.49 -3.41 3.37
N ASN A 62 11.32 -3.94 4.26
CA ASN A 62 12.51 -4.69 3.87
C ASN A 62 12.18 -6.17 3.75
N LEU A 63 11.95 -6.64 2.52
CA LEU A 63 11.64 -8.05 2.24
C LEU A 63 12.81 -8.99 2.54
N ALA A 64 14.05 -8.48 2.69
CA ALA A 64 15.17 -9.29 3.17
C ALA A 64 15.12 -9.57 4.68
N LYS A 65 14.20 -8.92 5.42
CA LYS A 65 13.96 -9.13 6.85
C LYS A 65 12.50 -9.53 7.07
N LEU A 66 12.18 -10.77 6.69
CA LEU A 66 10.83 -11.32 6.78
C LEU A 66 10.29 -11.36 8.22
N ASP A 67 11.16 -11.44 9.22
CA ASP A 67 10.77 -11.40 10.65
C ASP A 67 10.07 -10.10 11.05
N THR A 68 10.23 -9.04 10.25
CA THR A 68 9.56 -7.74 10.47
C THR A 68 8.18 -7.66 9.84
N LEU A 69 7.78 -8.67 9.05
CA LEU A 69 6.50 -8.70 8.35
C LEU A 69 5.32 -8.94 9.31
N ASP A 70 5.53 -9.72 10.37
CA ASP A 70 4.50 -9.99 11.39
C ASP A 70 4.13 -8.74 12.19
N LEU A 71 5.13 -7.91 12.53
CA LEU A 71 4.89 -6.60 13.13
C LEU A 71 4.08 -5.69 12.19
N PHE A 72 4.39 -5.74 10.90
CA PHE A 72 3.70 -4.94 9.89
C PHE A 72 2.20 -5.30 9.77
N PHE A 73 1.83 -6.59 9.79
CA PHE A 73 0.43 -7.00 9.75
C PHE A 73 -0.36 -6.64 11.02
N ARG A 74 0.32 -6.38 12.14
CA ARG A 74 -0.32 -5.99 13.40
C ARG A 74 -0.57 -4.48 13.52
N GLU A 75 0.10 -3.67 12.73
CA GLU A 75 0.02 -2.19 12.75
C GLU A 75 -0.93 -1.60 11.71
N CYS A 76 -1.48 -2.42 10.81
CA CYS A 76 -2.37 -2.00 9.72
C CYS A 76 -3.81 -2.46 9.98
#